data_AF-A0A7X8PNC4-F1
#
_entry.id   AF-A0A7X8PNC4-F1
#
_cell.length_a   1.000
_cell.length_b   1.000
_cell.length_c   1.000
_cell.angle_alpha   90.00
_cell.angle_beta   90.00
_cell.angle_gamma   90.00
#
_symmetry.space_group_name_H-M   'P 1'
#
loop_
_entity.id
_entity.type
_entity.pdbx_description
1 polymer ?
#
loop_
_entity_poly.entity_id
_entity_poly.type
_entity_poly.pdbx_seq_one_letter_code
_entity_poly.pdbx_strand_id
1 'polypeptide(L)'
;MKITEDILKAMQNCINGVGSITEFSQQSNITIDTITKYLSRQTKFIQHETWLKLQPLLQPYLLKNGKKGISSRPKISSASKHLELNSDEKILLDAFAELPKDIRNQKLLEIVEIAKNEVKKQNEGV
;
A
#
# COMPACT_ATOMS: atom_id res chain seq x y z
N MET A 1 9.59 -23.71 5.29
CA MET A 1 10.20 -22.42 4.90
C MET A 1 10.32 -21.53 6.13
N LYS A 2 11.45 -20.83 6.35
CA LYS A 2 11.64 -19.98 7.55
C LYS A 2 10.88 -18.67 7.38
N ILE A 3 10.20 -18.22 8.44
CA ILE A 3 9.57 -16.90 8.46
C ILE A 3 10.66 -15.85 8.61
N THR A 4 10.86 -15.04 7.56
CA THR A 4 11.75 -13.87 7.58
C THR A 4 10.95 -12.61 7.90
N GLU A 5 11.64 -11.55 8.32
CA GLU A 5 10.99 -10.28 8.63
C GLU A 5 10.31 -9.63 7.41
N ASP A 6 10.83 -9.92 6.20
CA ASP A 6 10.22 -9.48 4.95
C ASP A 6 8.86 -10.17 4.72
N ILE A 7 8.77 -11.48 4.97
CA ILE A 7 7.52 -12.24 4.88
C ILE A 7 6.50 -11.71 5.91
N LEU A 8 6.94 -11.41 7.13
CA LEU A 8 6.05 -10.84 8.16
C LEU A 8 5.52 -9.47 7.77
N LYS A 9 6.39 -8.59 7.24
CA LYS A 9 5.97 -7.27 6.76
C LYS A 9 5.02 -7.40 5.57
N ALA A 10 5.29 -8.31 4.66
CA ALA A 10 4.40 -8.58 3.54
C ALA A 10 3.03 -9.09 4.01
N MET A 11 2.99 -9.99 5.00
CA MET A 11 1.75 -10.47 5.60
C MET A 11 0.96 -9.35 6.29
N GLN A 12 1.64 -8.52 7.10
CA GLN A 12 1.00 -7.38 7.76
C GLN A 12 0.44 -6.37 6.75
N ASN A 13 1.20 -6.05 5.70
CA ASN A 13 0.74 -5.14 4.66
C ASN A 13 -0.41 -5.72 3.84
N CYS A 14 -0.38 -7.02 3.58
CA CYS A 14 -1.47 -7.72 2.92
C CYS A 14 -2.74 -7.63 3.77
N ILE A 15 -2.67 -7.98 5.05
CA ILE A 15 -3.80 -7.90 6.00
C ILE A 15 -4.36 -6.47 6.10
N ASN A 16 -3.50 -5.46 6.15
CA ASN A 16 -3.93 -4.06 6.13
C ASN A 16 -4.59 -3.67 4.81
N GLY A 17 -4.16 -4.26 3.69
CA GLY A 17 -4.75 -4.03 2.37
C GLY A 17 -6.10 -4.71 2.18
N VAL A 18 -6.32 -5.89 2.76
CA VAL A 18 -7.62 -6.59 2.76
C VAL A 18 -8.54 -6.10 3.88
N GLY A 19 -8.07 -5.25 4.79
CA GLY A 19 -8.86 -4.67 5.87
C GLY A 19 -8.97 -5.52 7.14
N SER A 20 -8.81 -6.85 7.08
CA SER A 20 -8.85 -7.71 8.28
C SER A 20 -8.18 -9.08 8.12
N ILE A 21 -7.74 -9.65 9.26
CA ILE A 21 -7.16 -11.00 9.33
C ILE A 21 -8.17 -12.06 8.87
N THR A 22 -9.46 -11.84 9.14
CA THR A 22 -10.55 -12.73 8.73
C THR A 22 -10.69 -12.82 7.21
N GLU A 23 -10.66 -11.69 6.50
CA GLU A 23 -10.69 -11.69 5.03
C GLU A 23 -9.42 -12.32 4.44
N PHE A 24 -8.27 -12.03 5.02
CA PHE A 24 -7.02 -12.67 4.62
C PHE A 24 -7.01 -14.19 4.84
N SER A 25 -7.65 -14.66 5.92
CA SER A 25 -7.85 -16.08 6.23
C SER A 25 -8.73 -16.77 5.20
N GLN A 26 -9.83 -16.13 4.79
CA GLN A 26 -10.71 -16.63 3.73
C GLN A 26 -9.98 -16.71 2.38
N GLN A 27 -9.21 -15.67 2.05
CA GLN A 27 -8.50 -15.59 0.76
C GLN A 27 -7.34 -16.58 0.64
N SER A 28 -6.63 -16.84 1.74
CA SER A 28 -5.50 -17.79 1.78
C SER A 28 -5.91 -19.22 2.13
N ASN A 29 -7.16 -19.44 2.56
CA ASN A 29 -7.67 -20.70 3.10
C ASN A 29 -6.78 -21.26 4.23
N ILE A 30 -6.41 -20.37 5.16
CA ILE A 30 -5.59 -20.64 6.35
C ILE A 30 -6.34 -20.11 7.56
N THR A 31 -6.41 -20.87 8.64
CA THR A 31 -7.08 -20.44 9.88
C THR A 31 -6.48 -19.15 10.44
N ILE A 32 -7.35 -18.26 10.93
CA ILE A 32 -6.97 -17.02 11.63
C ILE A 32 -5.93 -17.29 12.73
N ASP A 33 -6.11 -18.34 13.53
CA ASP A 33 -5.16 -18.75 14.57
C ASP A 33 -3.75 -19.01 14.03
N THR A 34 -3.66 -19.65 12.87
CA THR A 34 -2.36 -19.95 12.22
C THR A 34 -1.70 -18.67 11.71
N ILE A 35 -2.48 -17.76 11.13
CA ILE A 35 -1.99 -16.44 10.70
C ILE A 35 -1.50 -15.63 11.91
N THR A 36 -2.30 -15.57 12.99
CA THR A 36 -1.93 -14.88 14.23
C THR A 36 -0.65 -15.47 14.84
N LYS A 37 -0.51 -16.80 14.85
CA LYS A 37 0.72 -17.49 15.29
C LYS A 37 1.95 -17.08 14.47
N TYR A 38 1.79 -16.87 13.17
CA TYR A 38 2.86 -16.35 12.32
C TYR A 38 3.19 -14.89 12.64
N LEU A 39 2.18 -14.02 12.73
CA LEU A 39 2.36 -12.59 13.04
C LEU A 39 2.98 -12.36 14.42
N SER A 40 2.55 -13.11 15.43
CA SER A 40 3.07 -13.08 16.80
C SER A 40 4.42 -13.80 16.94
N ARG A 41 5.02 -14.27 15.84
CA ARG A 41 6.30 -15.00 15.80
C ARG A 41 6.33 -16.26 16.68
N GLN A 42 5.16 -16.82 17.02
CA GLN A 42 5.06 -18.05 17.82
C GLN A 42 5.57 -19.25 17.02
N THR A 43 5.36 -19.24 15.71
CA THR A 43 5.87 -20.29 14.82
C THR A 43 6.98 -19.73 13.92
N LYS A 44 8.14 -20.39 13.88
CA LYS A 44 9.31 -19.92 13.10
C LYS A 44 9.34 -20.46 11.66
N PHE A 45 8.47 -21.41 11.34
CA PHE A 45 8.44 -22.12 10.07
C PHE A 45 7.03 -22.19 9.49
N ILE A 46 6.88 -21.81 8.22
CA ILE A 46 5.65 -22.02 7.45
C ILE A 46 5.78 -23.35 6.73
N GLN A 47 4.71 -24.15 6.80
CA GLN A 47 4.61 -25.38 6.04
C GLN A 47 4.61 -25.09 4.55
N HIS A 48 5.16 -26.00 3.74
CA HIS A 48 5.32 -25.76 2.31
C HIS A 48 3.97 -25.53 1.61
N GLU A 49 2.95 -26.33 1.96
CA GLU A 49 1.59 -26.20 1.43
C GLU A 49 0.95 -24.85 1.75
N THR A 50 1.13 -24.38 2.99
CA THR A 50 0.67 -23.07 3.45
C THR A 50 1.39 -21.94 2.71
N TRP A 51 2.70 -22.08 2.49
CA TRP A 51 3.48 -21.10 1.75
C TRP A 51 3.04 -20.97 0.29
N LEU A 52 2.71 -22.07 -0.40
CA LEU A 52 2.22 -22.01 -1.78
C LEU A 52 0.94 -21.19 -1.93
N LYS A 53 0.07 -21.20 -0.90
CA LYS A 53 -1.17 -20.39 -0.87
C LYS A 53 -0.88 -18.92 -0.52
N LEU A 54 0.06 -18.68 0.38
CA LEU A 54 0.45 -17.33 0.82
C LEU A 54 1.26 -16.59 -0.25
N GLN A 55 2.20 -17.27 -0.89
CA GLN A 55 3.15 -16.68 -1.83
C GLN A 55 2.51 -15.78 -2.91
N PRO A 56 1.46 -16.20 -3.64
CA PRO A 56 0.85 -15.33 -4.65
C PRO A 56 0.20 -14.07 -4.05
N LEU A 57 -0.37 -14.18 -2.84
CA LEU A 57 -0.99 -13.06 -2.12
C LEU A 57 0.05 -12.09 -1.56
N LEU A 58 1.20 -12.62 -1.14
CA LEU A 58 2.30 -11.85 -0.58
C LEU A 58 3.23 -11.29 -1.66
N GLN A 59 3.25 -11.85 -2.87
CA GLN A 59 4.09 -11.40 -3.98
C GLN A 59 4.06 -9.89 -4.26
N PRO A 60 2.90 -9.19 -4.26
CA PRO A 60 2.88 -7.73 -4.41
C PRO A 60 3.49 -6.96 -3.24
N TYR A 61 3.63 -7.59 -2.06
CA TYR A 61 4.10 -6.97 -0.81
C TYR A 61 5.50 -7.42 -0.38
N LEU A 62 5.99 -8.54 -0.90
CA LEU A 62 7.37 -8.98 -0.74
C LEU A 62 8.24 -8.01 -1.54
N LEU A 63 8.82 -7.03 -0.83
CA LEU A 63 9.75 -6.09 -1.42
C LEU A 63 10.88 -6.90 -2.03
N LYS A 64 10.92 -6.91 -3.36
CA LYS A 64 11.94 -7.60 -4.16
C LYS A 64 13.30 -7.05 -3.75
N ASN A 65 13.93 -7.70 -2.79
CA ASN A 65 15.25 -7.32 -2.32
C ASN A 65 16.20 -7.32 -3.52
N GLY A 66 16.66 -6.11 -3.86
CA GLY A 66 17.88 -5.93 -4.64
C GLY A 66 17.73 -5.68 -6.13
N LYS A 67 16.96 -4.67 -6.56
CA LYS A 67 17.37 -3.79 -7.67
C LYS A 67 16.89 -2.36 -7.42
N LYS A 68 17.82 -1.47 -7.05
CA LYS A 68 17.75 -0.03 -7.36
C LYS A 68 17.47 0.08 -8.86
N GLY A 69 16.24 0.42 -9.23
CA GLY A 69 15.79 0.37 -10.61
C GLY A 69 14.47 1.12 -10.76
N ILE A 70 14.55 2.44 -10.58
CA ILE A 70 13.79 3.45 -11.32
C ILE A 70 12.33 3.05 -11.64
N SER A 71 11.49 3.14 -10.63
CA SER A 71 10.10 3.58 -10.81
C SER A 71 9.72 4.29 -9.52
N SER A 72 10.14 5.56 -9.47
CA SER A 72 9.77 6.51 -8.44
C SER A 72 8.25 6.71 -8.47
N ARG A 73 7.49 5.80 -7.85
CA ARG A 73 6.28 6.22 -7.18
C ARG A 73 6.78 6.91 -5.90
N PRO A 74 6.55 8.22 -5.71
CA PRO A 74 6.96 8.86 -4.47
C PRO A 74 6.36 8.06 -3.32
N LYS A 75 7.23 7.66 -2.39
CA LYS A 75 6.82 7.17 -1.08
C LYS A 75 6.04 8.30 -0.43
N ILE A 76 4.72 8.27 -0.60
CA ILE A 76 3.84 8.95 0.34
C ILE A 76 4.07 8.15 1.63
N SER A 77 4.86 8.73 2.52
CA SER A 77 5.08 8.23 3.86
C SER A 77 3.73 7.80 4.41
N SER A 78 3.56 6.49 4.64
CA SER A 78 2.41 5.94 5.35
C SER A 78 2.54 6.33 6.84
N ALA A 79 2.50 7.62 7.12
CA ALA A 79 1.65 8.12 8.17
C ALA A 79 0.23 8.03 7.61
N SER A 80 -0.34 6.82 7.62
CA SER A 80 -1.78 6.67 7.63
C SER A 80 -2.28 7.18 8.99
N LYS A 81 -2.05 8.47 9.27
CA LYS A 81 -3.10 9.24 9.93
C LYS A 81 -4.28 9.01 9.02
N HIS A 82 -5.32 8.37 9.53
CA HIS A 82 -6.65 8.52 8.99
C HIS A 82 -6.83 10.02 8.78
N LEU A 83 -6.59 10.51 7.56
CA LEU A 83 -6.90 11.88 7.21
C LEU A 83 -8.41 11.87 7.27
N GLU A 84 -8.93 12.38 8.38
CA GLU A 84 -10.34 12.72 8.50
C GLU A 84 -10.57 13.83 7.49
N LEU A 85 -10.81 13.42 6.25
CA LEU A 85 -11.26 14.29 5.18
C LEU A 85 -12.64 14.77 5.58
N ASN A 86 -12.80 16.08 5.60
CA ASN A 86 -14.10 16.69 5.80
C ASN A 86 -15.03 16.31 4.63
N SER A 87 -16.34 16.47 4.83
CA SER A 87 -17.33 16.06 3.83
C SER A 87 -17.06 16.64 2.44
N ASP A 88 -16.67 17.92 2.38
CA ASP A 88 -16.34 18.61 1.13
C ASP A 88 -15.12 17.99 0.42
N GLU A 89 -14.08 17.63 1.16
CA GLU A 89 -12.88 17.00 0.59
C GLU A 89 -13.19 15.61 0.02
N LYS A 90 -14.07 14.85 0.68
CA LYS A 90 -14.55 13.55 0.18
C LYS A 90 -15.36 13.72 -1.10
N ILE A 91 -16.26 14.70 -1.14
CA ILE A 91 -17.08 15.00 -2.32
C ILE A 91 -16.19 15.39 -3.51
N LEU A 92 -15.18 16.22 -3.28
CA LEU A 92 -14.25 16.62 -4.33
C LEU A 92 -13.45 15.43 -4.90
N LEU A 93 -13.02 14.48 -4.04
CA LEU A 93 -12.34 13.27 -4.49
C LEU A 93 -13.28 12.32 -5.26
N ASP A 94 -14.54 12.23 -4.85
CA ASP A 94 -15.55 11.41 -5.50
C ASP A 94 -15.87 11.96 -6.90
N ALA A 95 -16.20 13.25 -7.00
CA ALA A 95 -16.44 13.93 -8.27
C ALA A 95 -15.20 13.89 -9.18
N PHE A 96 -13.99 13.98 -8.61
CA PHE A 96 -12.76 13.82 -9.38
C PHE A 96 -12.59 12.39 -9.88
N ALA A 97 -13.00 11.37 -9.12
CA ALA A 97 -12.89 9.97 -9.49
C ALA A 97 -13.84 9.57 -10.64
N GLU A 98 -14.99 10.24 -10.76
CA GLU A 98 -15.95 10.07 -11.85
C GLU A 98 -15.41 10.52 -13.22
N LEU A 99 -14.37 11.36 -13.25
CA LEU A 99 -13.80 11.85 -14.49
C LEU A 99 -13.04 10.73 -15.27
N PRO A 100 -13.11 10.76 -16.62
CA PRO A 100 -12.29 9.89 -17.46
C PRO A 100 -10.80 10.01 -17.13
N LYS A 101 -10.09 8.87 -17.18
CA LYS A 101 -8.66 8.79 -16.80
C LYS A 101 -7.78 9.83 -17.52
N ASP A 102 -8.06 10.08 -18.79
CA ASP A 102 -7.33 11.04 -19.61
C ASP A 102 -7.48 12.47 -19.06
N ILE A 103 -8.73 12.86 -18.77
CA ILE A 103 -9.07 14.18 -18.22
C ILE A 103 -8.50 14.36 -16.80
N ARG A 104 -8.58 13.31 -15.96
CA ARG A 104 -7.95 13.33 -14.63
C ARG A 104 -6.45 13.58 -14.72
N ASN A 105 -5.76 12.87 -15.61
CA ASN A 105 -4.32 13.03 -15.78
C ASN A 105 -3.98 14.44 -16.27
N GLN A 106 -4.73 14.99 -17.22
CA GLN A 106 -4.52 16.37 -17.66
C GLN A 106 -4.68 17.38 -16.52
N LYS A 107 -5.74 17.24 -15.71
CA LYS A 107 -5.96 18.14 -14.57
C LYS A 107 -4.93 17.99 -13.47
N LEU A 108 -4.45 16.77 -13.20
CA LEU A 108 -3.33 16.58 -12.26
C LEU A 108 -2.05 17.25 -12.76
N LEU A 109 -1.75 17.15 -14.05
CA LEU A 109 -0.57 17.81 -14.63
C LEU A 109 -0.67 19.34 -14.54
N GLU A 110 -1.84 19.90 -14.83
CA GLU A 110 -2.14 21.34 -14.69
C GLU A 110 -1.91 21.82 -13.25
N ILE A 111 -2.44 21.10 -12.25
CA ILE A 111 -2.24 21.41 -10.83
C ILE A 111 -0.76 21.31 -10.43
N VAL A 112 -0.04 20.30 -10.92
CA VAL A 112 1.40 20.13 -10.64
C VAL A 112 2.21 21.27 -11.23
N GLU A 113 1.86 21.75 -12.42
CA GLU A 113 2.55 22.87 -13.06
C GLU A 113 2.32 24.18 -12.30
N ILE A 114 1.09 24.46 -11.89
CA ILE A 114 0.75 25.62 -11.05
C ILE A 114 1.54 25.55 -9.74
N ALA A 115 1.54 24.40 -9.06
CA ALA A 115 2.26 24.24 -7.80
C ALA A 115 3.77 24.46 -7.97
N LYS A 116 4.37 23.95 -9.04
CA LYS A 116 5.79 24.19 -9.35
C LYS A 116 6.09 25.66 -9.58
N ASN A 117 5.24 26.36 -10.33
CA ASN A 117 5.41 27.79 -10.59
C ASN A 117 5.29 28.62 -9.31
N GLU A 118 4.35 28.30 -8.43
CA GLU A 118 4.21 29.01 -7.15
C GLU A 118 5.40 28.76 -6.22
N VAL A 119 5.88 27.51 -6.12
CA VAL A 119 7.10 27.19 -5.36
C VAL A 119 8.31 27.93 -5.94
N LYS A 120 8.40 28.04 -7.27
CA LYS A 120 9.50 28.77 -7.93
C LYS A 120 9.46 30.26 -7.58
N LYS A 121 8.29 30.90 -7.68
CA LYS A 121 8.09 32.30 -7.27
C LYS A 121 8.43 32.55 -5.80
N GLN A 122 8.06 31.63 -4.91
CA GLN A 122 8.40 31.75 -3.48
C GLN A 122 9.91 31.65 -3.21
N ASN A 123 10.66 30.90 -4.03
CA ASN A 123 12.10 30.77 -3.89
C ASN A 123 12.91 31.88 -4.60
N GLU A 124 12.33 32.54 -5.62
CA GLU A 124 12.94 33.67 -6.34
C GLU A 124 12.61 35.03 -5.70
N GLY A 125 11.77 35.06 -4.65
CA GLY A 125 11.31 36.26 -3.95
C GLY A 125 11.98 36.53 -2.58
N VAL A 126 13.23 36.07 -2.37
CA VAL A 126 14.08 36.40 -1.21
C VAL A 126 15.42 36.93 -1.70
#